data_AF-A0A034WDZ8-F1
#
_entry.id   AF-A0A034WDZ8-F1
#
_cell.length_a   1.000
_cell.length_b   1.000
_cell.length_c   1.000
_cell.angle_alpha   90.00
_cell.angle_beta   90.00
_cell.angle_gamma   90.00
#
_symmetry.space_group_name_H-M   'P 1'
#
loop_
_entity.id
_entity.type
_entity.pdbx_description
1 polymer ?
#
loop_
_entity_poly.entity_id
_entity_poly.type
_entity_poly.pdbx_seq_one_letter_code
_entity_poly.pdbx_strand_id
1 'polypeptide(L)'
;QYLVAHELQKTYGTNFKEAIKYLLKGHLYFQAIVEVNLNSGEVALLEEYVKPELLAYVKQLQQQLSDDETVFIAHKERLCEVRVLAQQKRDGLFNGDEVGDIDEADLLSDTTSMRSSRYTGSSQGTGKTFRSAKNRRKHERKLLSLKPGNPFEDIALIDALHNEVMKLVNQQEQVRDTCKALMELQMDEPASSLQKQYAQMLTLLQDSFDTIWTEEMASVHTMQYKPSPTTDYTQLQNEQRYALLAPQKRFKPQIDIIDWMCKILA
;
A
#
# COMPACT_ATOMS: atom_id res chain seq x y z
N GLN A 1 12.88 -17.63 8.64
CA GLN A 1 13.63 -18.78 8.09
C GLN A 1 15.13 -18.63 8.30
N TYR A 2 15.73 -17.47 8.01
CA TYR A 2 17.16 -17.22 8.25
C TYR A 2 17.62 -17.27 9.71
N LEU A 3 16.78 -16.82 10.66
CA LEU A 3 17.07 -16.94 12.10
C LEU A 3 17.28 -18.41 12.52
N VAL A 4 16.37 -19.30 12.10
CA VAL A 4 16.46 -20.74 12.39
C VAL A 4 17.72 -21.35 11.76
N ALA A 5 18.06 -20.95 10.53
CA ALA A 5 19.29 -21.39 9.88
C ALA A 5 20.55 -20.92 10.63
N HIS A 6 20.55 -19.68 11.13
CA HIS A 6 21.60 -19.17 11.99
C HIS A 6 21.70 -19.99 13.29
N GLU A 7 20.59 -20.22 14.00
CA GLU A 7 20.57 -20.99 15.25
C GLU A 7 21.11 -22.42 15.05
N LEU A 8 20.73 -23.09 13.96
CA LEU A 8 21.25 -24.41 13.63
C LEU A 8 22.76 -24.38 13.38
N GLN A 9 23.23 -23.41 12.58
CA GLN A 9 24.66 -23.29 12.27
C GLN A 9 25.47 -22.88 13.50
N LYS A 10 24.92 -22.04 14.38
CA LYS A 10 25.55 -21.66 15.65
C LYS A 10 25.62 -22.83 16.63
N THR A 11 24.59 -23.67 16.69
CA THR A 11 24.50 -24.78 17.66
C THR A 11 25.28 -26.01 17.21
N TYR A 12 25.20 -26.36 15.93
CA TYR A 12 25.73 -27.62 15.39
C TYR A 12 26.86 -27.43 14.39
N GLY A 13 27.04 -26.21 13.87
CA GLY A 13 28.09 -25.89 12.92
C GLY A 13 29.42 -25.57 13.60
N THR A 14 30.50 -25.67 12.83
CA THR A 14 31.86 -25.37 13.29
C THR A 14 32.34 -23.98 12.86
N ASN A 15 31.60 -23.32 11.96
CA ASN A 15 32.02 -22.06 11.33
C ASN A 15 31.11 -20.89 11.75
N PHE A 16 31.60 -20.08 12.69
CA PHE A 16 30.91 -18.90 13.20
C PHE A 16 30.60 -17.87 12.11
N LYS A 17 31.54 -17.63 11.19
CA LYS A 17 31.37 -16.71 10.07
C LYS A 17 30.20 -17.10 9.17
N GLU A 18 29.98 -18.39 8.94
CA GLU A 18 28.80 -18.85 8.18
C GLU A 18 27.50 -18.65 8.94
N ALA A 19 27.50 -18.82 10.26
CA ALA A 19 26.33 -18.50 11.08
C ALA A 19 25.95 -17.02 10.94
N ILE A 20 26.93 -16.11 11.00
CA ILE A 20 26.69 -14.67 10.83
C ILE A 20 26.15 -14.34 9.43
N LYS A 21 26.67 -14.98 8.37
CA LYS A 21 26.16 -14.77 7.00
C LYS A 21 24.67 -15.07 6.86
N TYR A 22 24.11 -16.01 7.62
CA TYR A 22 22.66 -16.24 7.61
C TYR A 22 21.87 -15.08 8.22
N LEU A 23 22.38 -14.43 9.27
CA LEU A 23 21.75 -13.23 9.82
C LEU A 23 21.79 -12.08 8.83
N LEU A 24 22.93 -11.87 8.15
CA LEU A 24 23.07 -10.82 7.13
C LEU A 24 22.11 -11.03 5.95
N LYS A 25 21.97 -12.28 5.46
CA LYS A 25 20.97 -12.64 4.44
C LYS A 25 19.53 -12.40 4.87
N GLY A 26 19.26 -12.48 6.17
CA GLY A 26 17.95 -12.17 6.75
C GLY A 26 17.76 -10.69 7.09
N HIS A 27 18.73 -9.82 6.79
CA HIS A 27 18.77 -8.42 7.21
C HIS A 27 18.69 -8.21 8.73
N LEU A 28 19.11 -9.21 9.51
CA LEU A 28 19.12 -9.20 10.98
C LEU A 28 20.42 -8.60 11.51
N TYR A 29 20.77 -7.40 11.05
CA TYR A 29 22.07 -6.78 11.30
C TYR A 29 22.33 -6.49 12.78
N PHE A 30 21.33 -6.00 13.52
CA PHE A 30 21.47 -5.74 14.95
C PHE A 30 21.85 -7.01 15.72
N GLN A 31 21.18 -8.13 15.43
CA GLN A 31 21.51 -9.43 16.02
C GLN A 31 22.91 -9.90 15.61
N ALA A 32 23.28 -9.73 14.34
CA ALA A 32 24.62 -10.08 13.86
C ALA A 32 25.72 -9.31 14.60
N ILE A 33 25.51 -8.01 14.87
CA ILE A 33 26.45 -7.17 15.61
C ILE A 33 26.59 -7.65 17.05
N VAL A 34 25.47 -7.89 17.73
CA VAL A 34 25.47 -8.40 19.11
C VAL A 34 26.20 -9.75 19.18
N GLU A 35 25.90 -10.68 18.27
CA GLU A 35 26.55 -12.01 18.22
C GLU A 35 28.07 -11.91 18.04
N VAL A 36 28.54 -11.03 17.14
CA VAL A 36 29.98 -10.84 16.93
C VAL A 36 30.63 -10.16 18.13
N ASN A 37 29.99 -9.16 18.75
CA ASN A 37 30.52 -8.49 19.94
C ASN A 37 30.63 -9.41 21.16
N LEU A 38 29.73 -10.39 21.30
CA LEU A 38 29.79 -11.40 22.36
C LEU A 38 30.95 -12.39 22.13
N ASN A 39 31.44 -12.52 20.89
CA ASN A 39 32.56 -13.38 20.54
C ASN A 39 33.82 -12.56 20.22
N SER A 40 34.54 -12.18 21.27
CA SER A 40 35.70 -11.27 21.20
C SER A 40 36.83 -11.69 20.26
N GLY A 41 36.90 -12.97 19.86
CA GLY A 41 37.87 -13.46 18.88
C GLY A 41 37.53 -13.11 17.42
N GLU A 42 36.29 -12.72 17.13
CA GLU A 42 35.76 -12.59 15.76
C GLU A 42 35.36 -11.15 15.41
N VAL A 43 35.79 -10.16 16.22
CA VAL A 43 35.45 -8.73 16.06
C VAL A 43 35.80 -8.19 14.68
N ALA A 44 36.84 -8.73 14.03
CA ALA A 44 37.21 -8.37 12.66
C ALA A 44 36.08 -8.57 11.63
N LEU A 45 35.15 -9.51 11.87
CA LEU A 45 34.00 -9.74 10.98
C LEU A 45 33.06 -8.53 10.90
N LEU A 46 33.04 -7.67 11.93
CA LEU A 46 32.24 -6.44 11.89
C LEU A 46 32.70 -5.51 10.77
N GLU A 47 33.99 -5.25 10.69
CA GLU A 47 34.58 -4.37 9.68
C GLU A 47 34.60 -5.03 8.30
N GLU A 48 34.91 -6.33 8.23
CA GLU A 48 35.10 -7.05 6.96
C GLU A 48 33.77 -7.36 6.24
N TYR A 49 32.69 -7.65 6.99
CA TYR A 49 31.41 -8.11 6.41
C TYR A 49 30.20 -7.32 6.87
N VAL A 50 30.00 -7.15 8.18
CA VAL A 50 28.72 -6.64 8.70
C VAL A 50 28.50 -5.18 8.32
N LYS A 51 29.50 -4.32 8.54
CA LYS A 51 29.46 -2.90 8.19
C LYS A 51 29.24 -2.64 6.69
N PRO A 52 30.02 -3.22 5.76
CA PRO A 52 29.82 -2.96 4.34
C PRO A 52 28.46 -3.47 3.84
N GLU A 53 27.99 -4.63 4.31
CA GLU A 53 26.66 -5.13 3.94
C GLU A 53 25.52 -4.29 4.53
N LEU A 54 25.63 -3.85 5.78
CA LEU A 54 24.66 -2.94 6.40
C LEU A 54 24.57 -1.62 5.66
N LEU A 55 25.71 -1.01 5.32
CA LEU A 55 25.74 0.24 4.55
C LEU A 55 25.13 0.09 3.15
N ALA A 56 25.41 -1.02 2.46
CA ALA A 56 24.81 -1.31 1.17
C ALA A 56 23.28 -1.46 1.29
N TYR A 57 22.82 -2.17 2.33
CA TYR A 57 21.41 -2.35 2.61
C TYR A 57 20.69 -1.05 2.98
N VAL A 58 21.32 -0.17 3.77
CA VAL A 58 20.78 1.16 4.08
C VAL A 58 20.56 1.96 2.81
N LYS A 59 21.54 1.99 1.90
CA LYS A 59 21.39 2.67 0.60
C LYS A 59 20.24 2.07 -0.23
N GLN A 60 20.12 0.75 -0.25
CA GLN A 60 19.02 0.06 -0.93
C GLN A 60 17.66 0.45 -0.33
N LEU A 61 17.56 0.50 1.00
CA LEU A 61 16.33 0.87 1.70
C LEU A 61 15.95 2.32 1.45
N GLN A 62 16.92 3.24 1.48
CA GLN A 62 16.71 4.66 1.15
C GLN A 62 16.24 4.85 -0.30
N GLN A 63 16.83 4.12 -1.25
CA GLN A 63 16.39 4.14 -2.65
C GLN A 63 14.96 3.60 -2.78
N GLN A 64 14.65 2.49 -2.11
CA GLN A 64 13.29 1.92 -2.12
C GLN A 64 12.26 2.91 -1.57
N LEU A 65 12.60 3.65 -0.52
CA LEU A 65 11.74 4.71 0.03
C LEU A 65 11.54 5.85 -0.98
N SER A 66 12.59 6.31 -1.65
CA SER A 66 12.50 7.34 -2.70
C SER A 66 11.67 6.88 -3.91
N ASP A 67 11.79 5.62 -4.31
CA ASP A 67 11.02 5.05 -5.41
C ASP A 67 9.54 4.94 -5.02
N ASP A 68 9.25 4.45 -3.80
CA ASP A 68 7.88 4.36 -3.28
C ASP A 68 7.24 5.75 -3.11
N GLU A 69 8.01 6.75 -2.68
CA GLU A 69 7.59 8.16 -2.63
C GLU A 69 7.19 8.69 -4.00
N THR A 70 8.03 8.47 -5.00
CA THR A 70 7.78 8.92 -6.38
C THR A 70 6.51 8.30 -6.95
N VAL A 71 6.32 6.99 -6.73
CA VAL A 71 5.13 6.26 -7.19
C VAL A 71 3.88 6.77 -6.48
N PHE A 72 3.94 6.93 -5.15
CA PHE A 72 2.81 7.41 -4.35
C PHE A 72 2.37 8.82 -4.76
N ILE A 73 3.31 9.74 -4.93
CA ILE A 73 3.02 11.11 -5.38
C ILE A 73 2.37 11.10 -6.76
N ALA A 74 2.94 10.36 -7.72
CA ALA A 74 2.40 10.27 -9.07
C ALA A 74 0.95 9.72 -9.08
N HIS A 75 0.67 8.67 -8.32
CA HIS A 75 -0.69 8.12 -8.20
C HIS A 75 -1.65 9.10 -7.52
N LYS A 76 -1.21 9.81 -6.49
CA LYS A 76 -2.01 10.83 -5.81
C LYS A 76 -2.37 11.98 -6.75
N GLU A 77 -1.38 12.55 -7.43
CA GLU A 77 -1.58 13.63 -8.41
C GLU A 77 -2.53 13.20 -9.51
N ARG A 78 -2.33 11.99 -10.05
CA ARG A 78 -3.22 11.44 -11.07
C ARG A 78 -4.65 11.25 -10.58
N LEU A 79 -4.85 10.82 -9.33
CA LEU A 79 -6.18 10.70 -8.74
C LEU A 79 -6.87 12.07 -8.64
N CYS A 80 -6.13 13.11 -8.26
CA CYS A 80 -6.65 14.47 -8.25
C CYS A 80 -7.09 14.92 -9.65
N GLU A 81 -6.27 14.69 -10.68
CA GLU A 81 -6.63 14.99 -12.07
C GLU A 81 -7.90 14.26 -12.52
N VAL A 82 -7.98 12.95 -12.26
CA VAL A 82 -9.14 12.11 -12.65
C VAL A 82 -10.42 12.64 -12.01
N ARG A 83 -10.37 13.09 -10.75
CA ARG A 83 -11.53 13.68 -10.07
C ARG A 83 -11.93 15.04 -10.64
N VAL A 84 -10.96 15.90 -10.93
CA VAL A 84 -11.21 17.19 -11.57
C VAL A 84 -11.85 17.00 -12.94
N LEU A 85 -11.33 16.07 -13.75
CA LEU A 85 -11.90 15.73 -15.07
C LEU A 85 -13.33 15.16 -14.94
N ALA A 86 -13.57 14.29 -13.96
CA ALA A 86 -14.91 13.76 -13.69
C ALA A 86 -15.88 14.87 -13.28
N GLN A 87 -15.44 15.86 -12.50
CA GLN A 87 -16.24 17.03 -12.15
C GLN A 87 -16.51 17.92 -13.37
N GLN A 88 -15.50 18.25 -14.18
CA GLN A 88 -15.68 19.05 -15.40
C GLN A 88 -16.64 18.39 -16.40
N LYS A 89 -16.61 17.06 -16.53
CA LYS A 89 -17.56 16.30 -17.35
C LYS A 89 -18.99 16.45 -16.82
N ARG A 90 -19.18 16.40 -15.48
CA ARG A 90 -20.50 16.62 -14.86
C ARG A 90 -21.02 18.04 -15.07
N ASP A 91 -20.14 19.04 -15.00
CA ASP A 91 -20.50 20.45 -15.17
C ASP A 91 -20.77 20.82 -16.65
N GLY A 92 -20.64 19.86 -17.58
CA GLY A 92 -20.88 20.07 -19.01
C GLY A 92 -19.79 20.89 -19.72
N LEU A 93 -18.62 21.05 -19.09
CA LEU A 93 -17.49 21.78 -19.67
C LEU A 93 -16.68 20.93 -20.69
N PHE A 94 -16.92 19.62 -20.75
CA PHE A 94 -16.19 18.69 -21.62
C PHE A 94 -17.15 17.82 -22.45
N ASN A 95 -17.35 18.18 -23.72
CA ASN A 95 -18.16 17.43 -24.70
C ASN A 95 -17.28 16.47 -25.54
N GLY A 96 -16.54 15.57 -24.88
CA GLY A 96 -15.69 14.57 -25.54
C GLY A 96 -16.36 13.18 -25.60
N ASP A 97 -16.53 12.67 -26.82
CA ASP A 97 -17.17 11.42 -27.30
C ASP A 97 -17.47 10.26 -26.31
N GLU A 98 -18.68 9.72 -26.50
CA GLU A 98 -19.48 8.75 -25.74
C GLU A 98 -18.92 7.30 -25.63
N VAL A 99 -17.61 7.06 -25.78
CA VAL A 99 -17.09 5.67 -25.89
C VAL A 99 -16.93 4.97 -24.52
N GLY A 100 -16.97 5.71 -23.41
CA GLY A 100 -16.78 5.17 -22.05
C GLY A 100 -18.06 4.71 -21.34
N ASP A 101 -19.24 5.08 -21.83
CA ASP A 101 -20.49 4.98 -21.06
C ASP A 101 -21.05 3.55 -21.00
N ILE A 102 -20.81 2.74 -22.04
CA ILE A 102 -21.36 1.38 -22.15
C ILE A 102 -20.66 0.40 -21.20
N ASP A 103 -19.32 0.41 -21.17
CA ASP A 103 -18.54 -0.46 -20.27
C ASP A 103 -18.69 -0.05 -18.79
N GLU A 104 -18.97 1.24 -18.52
CA GLU A 104 -19.26 1.75 -17.18
C GLU A 104 -20.68 1.37 -16.71
N ALA A 105 -21.69 1.57 -17.57
CA ALA A 105 -23.08 1.23 -17.28
C ALA A 105 -23.29 -0.26 -17.03
N ASP A 106 -22.62 -1.14 -17.78
CA ASP A 106 -22.68 -2.60 -17.59
C ASP A 106 -22.15 -3.00 -16.20
N LEU A 107 -21.04 -2.41 -15.76
CA LEU A 107 -20.43 -2.74 -14.47
C LEU A 107 -21.19 -2.18 -13.28
N LEU A 108 -21.73 -0.96 -13.39
CA LEU A 108 -22.59 -0.37 -12.35
C LEU A 108 -23.94 -1.10 -12.24
N SER A 109 -24.55 -1.49 -13.37
CA SER A 109 -25.79 -2.28 -13.41
C SER A 109 -25.66 -3.63 -12.71
N ASP A 110 -24.50 -4.28 -12.79
CA ASP A 110 -24.27 -5.55 -12.10
C ASP A 110 -24.14 -5.40 -10.57
N THR A 111 -23.54 -4.29 -10.08
CA THR A 111 -23.48 -4.01 -8.63
C THR A 111 -24.85 -3.77 -8.01
N THR A 112 -25.74 -3.10 -8.74
CA THR A 112 -27.11 -2.81 -8.29
C THR A 112 -27.98 -4.07 -8.34
N SER A 113 -27.82 -4.91 -9.37
CA SER A 113 -28.52 -6.19 -9.54
C SER A 113 -28.21 -7.20 -8.43
N MET A 114 -26.97 -7.22 -7.92
CA MET A 114 -26.55 -8.05 -6.78
C MET A 114 -27.30 -7.71 -5.49
N ARG A 115 -27.66 -6.45 -5.25
CA ARG A 115 -28.43 -6.01 -4.06
C ARG A 115 -29.95 -6.07 -4.24
N SER A 116 -30.47 -5.81 -5.44
CA SER A 116 -31.91 -5.82 -5.71
C SER A 116 -32.54 -7.21 -5.89
N SER A 117 -31.73 -8.26 -6.11
CA SER A 117 -32.21 -9.64 -6.30
C SER A 117 -32.89 -10.28 -5.06
N ARG A 118 -32.97 -9.58 -3.92
CA ARG A 118 -33.69 -10.06 -2.74
C ARG A 118 -35.19 -9.78 -2.74
N TYR A 119 -35.75 -9.02 -3.70
CA TYR A 119 -37.17 -8.62 -3.63
C TYR A 119 -38.00 -8.72 -4.92
N THR A 120 -37.42 -8.99 -6.11
CA THR A 120 -38.20 -9.17 -7.34
C THR A 120 -37.85 -10.49 -8.04
N GLY A 121 -38.75 -11.46 -7.93
CA GLY A 121 -38.61 -12.80 -8.53
C GLY A 121 -38.82 -12.85 -10.05
N SER A 122 -38.29 -11.90 -10.83
CA SER A 122 -38.47 -11.89 -12.30
C SER A 122 -37.22 -11.70 -13.17
N SER A 123 -35.99 -11.65 -12.62
CA SER A 123 -34.77 -11.66 -13.46
C SER A 123 -34.15 -13.06 -13.62
N GLN A 124 -34.94 -14.03 -14.07
CA GLN A 124 -34.42 -15.29 -14.59
C GLN A 124 -33.86 -15.08 -16.01
N GLY A 125 -32.64 -14.56 -16.16
CA GLY A 125 -32.09 -14.32 -17.49
C GLY A 125 -30.57 -14.25 -17.63
N THR A 126 -29.88 -13.37 -16.91
CA THR A 126 -28.53 -12.95 -17.32
C THR A 126 -27.41 -13.15 -16.29
N GLY A 127 -27.71 -13.61 -15.07
CA GLY A 127 -26.73 -13.73 -13.97
C GLY A 127 -25.80 -14.97 -13.97
N LYS A 128 -25.71 -15.74 -15.07
CA LYS A 128 -24.98 -17.03 -15.09
C LYS A 128 -23.58 -16.97 -15.70
N THR A 129 -23.22 -15.93 -16.45
CA THR A 129 -21.97 -15.88 -17.26
C THR A 129 -20.73 -15.39 -16.50
N PHE A 130 -20.87 -14.80 -15.31
CA PHE A 130 -19.74 -14.32 -14.49
C PHE A 130 -19.31 -15.23 -13.33
N ARG A 131 -19.97 -16.39 -13.14
CA ARG A 131 -19.65 -17.32 -12.04
C ARG A 131 -18.33 -18.08 -12.21
N SER A 132 -17.71 -18.03 -13.38
CA SER A 132 -16.39 -18.64 -13.60
C SER A 132 -15.27 -17.76 -13.05
N ALA A 133 -14.32 -18.39 -12.34
CA ALA A 133 -13.09 -17.73 -11.87
C ALA A 133 -12.33 -16.98 -12.99
N LYS A 134 -12.45 -17.45 -14.24
CA LYS A 134 -11.85 -16.80 -15.41
C LYS A 134 -12.46 -15.43 -15.69
N ASN A 135 -13.79 -15.31 -15.58
CA ASN A 135 -14.48 -14.05 -15.88
C ASN A 135 -14.31 -13.03 -14.74
N ARG A 136 -14.28 -13.51 -13.49
CA ARG A 136 -13.95 -12.69 -12.30
C ARG A 136 -12.56 -12.06 -12.42
N ARG A 137 -11.53 -12.85 -12.74
CA ARG A 137 -10.16 -12.34 -12.93
C ARG A 137 -10.07 -11.32 -14.08
N LYS A 138 -10.79 -11.54 -15.17
CA LYS A 138 -10.84 -10.58 -16.30
C LYS A 138 -11.46 -9.27 -15.84
N HIS A 139 -12.53 -9.33 -15.06
CA HIS A 139 -13.20 -8.16 -14.50
C HIS A 139 -12.29 -7.39 -13.53
N GLU A 140 -11.67 -8.08 -12.57
CA GLU A 140 -10.73 -7.47 -11.62
C GLU A 140 -9.56 -6.78 -12.33
N ARG A 141 -9.02 -7.39 -13.39
CA ARG A 141 -7.94 -6.79 -14.20
C ARG A 141 -8.35 -5.52 -14.93
N LYS A 142 -9.60 -5.43 -15.40
CA LYS A 142 -10.13 -4.21 -16.02
C LYS A 142 -10.34 -3.13 -14.95
N LEU A 143 -10.96 -3.50 -13.83
CA LEU A 143 -11.29 -2.61 -12.74
C LEU A 143 -10.04 -1.96 -12.14
N LEU A 144 -9.01 -2.76 -11.86
CA LEU A 144 -7.77 -2.32 -11.21
C LEU A 144 -6.66 -1.95 -12.20
N SER A 145 -7.00 -1.63 -13.45
CA SER A 145 -6.01 -1.17 -14.42
C SER A 145 -5.63 0.28 -14.14
N LEU A 146 -4.34 0.52 -13.84
CA LEU A 146 -3.76 1.87 -13.69
C LEU A 146 -3.45 2.55 -15.03
N LYS A 147 -3.97 2.04 -16.15
CA LYS A 147 -3.74 2.64 -17.46
C LYS A 147 -4.53 3.97 -17.54
N PRO A 148 -3.89 5.09 -17.92
CA PRO A 148 -4.59 6.36 -18.11
C PRO A 148 -5.77 6.23 -19.08
N GLY A 149 -6.92 6.81 -18.69
CA GLY A 149 -8.15 6.75 -19.47
C GLY A 149 -8.99 5.48 -19.26
N ASN A 150 -8.62 4.62 -18.29
CA ASN A 150 -9.51 3.57 -17.82
C ASN A 150 -10.79 4.22 -17.21
N PRO A 151 -12.01 3.77 -17.58
CA PRO A 151 -13.24 4.28 -16.95
C PRO A 151 -13.28 4.14 -15.42
N PHE A 152 -12.51 3.20 -14.84
CA PHE A 152 -12.40 2.99 -13.38
C PHE A 152 -11.02 3.37 -12.84
N GLU A 153 -10.34 4.31 -13.49
CA GLU A 153 -8.99 4.73 -13.12
C GLU A 153 -8.92 5.22 -11.66
N ASP A 154 -9.92 5.97 -11.17
CA ASP A 154 -10.04 6.37 -9.77
C ASP A 154 -10.07 5.17 -8.81
N ILE A 155 -10.87 4.14 -9.12
CA ILE A 155 -10.95 2.91 -8.31
C ILE A 155 -9.61 2.19 -8.28
N ALA A 156 -8.95 2.07 -9.44
CA ALA A 156 -7.63 1.47 -9.54
C ALA A 156 -6.57 2.24 -8.72
N LEU A 157 -6.58 3.57 -8.81
CA LEU A 157 -5.66 4.44 -8.08
C LEU A 157 -5.88 4.37 -6.57
N ILE A 158 -7.13 4.42 -6.10
CA ILE A 158 -7.44 4.29 -4.67
C ILE A 158 -7.00 2.91 -4.14
N ASP A 159 -7.21 1.84 -4.93
CA ASP A 159 -6.73 0.51 -4.56
C ASP A 159 -5.21 0.46 -4.42
N ALA A 160 -4.48 1.03 -5.39
CA ALA A 160 -3.03 1.10 -5.41
C ALA A 160 -2.48 1.95 -4.24
N LEU A 161 -3.01 3.16 -4.04
CA LEU A 161 -2.63 4.05 -2.95
C LEU A 161 -2.85 3.40 -1.57
N HIS A 162 -3.97 2.70 -1.38
CA HIS A 162 -4.20 1.94 -0.16
C HIS A 162 -3.11 0.87 0.05
N ASN A 163 -2.77 0.10 -0.99
CA ASN A 163 -1.76 -0.95 -0.89
C ASN A 163 -0.36 -0.37 -0.61
N GLU A 164 -0.03 0.76 -1.22
CA GLU A 164 1.22 1.50 -1.01
C GLU A 164 1.34 2.01 0.43
N VAL A 165 0.28 2.61 0.97
CA VAL A 165 0.23 3.03 2.38
C VAL A 165 0.51 1.85 3.31
N MET A 166 -0.20 0.73 3.12
CA MET A 166 0.01 -0.46 3.96
C MET A 166 1.43 -1.03 3.80
N LYS A 167 1.97 -1.05 2.58
CA LYS A 167 3.35 -1.49 2.32
C LYS A 167 4.35 -0.65 3.10
N LEU A 168 4.24 0.68 3.03
CA LEU A 168 5.16 1.62 3.66
C LEU A 168 5.07 1.59 5.18
N VAL A 169 3.87 1.50 5.73
CA VAL A 169 3.63 1.39 7.18
C VAL A 169 4.20 0.09 7.75
N ASN A 170 4.19 -1.00 6.96
CA ASN A 170 4.77 -2.27 7.39
C ASN A 170 6.32 -2.28 7.39
N GLN A 171 6.98 -1.22 6.91
CA GLN A 171 8.45 -1.10 6.94
C GLN A 171 9.00 -0.52 8.26
N GLN A 172 8.14 -0.10 9.21
CA GLN A 172 8.55 0.52 10.47
C GLN A 172 9.58 -0.32 11.25
N GLU A 173 9.36 -1.62 11.37
CA GLU A 173 10.27 -2.52 12.09
C GLU A 173 11.62 -2.63 11.39
N GLN A 174 11.61 -2.77 10.07
CA GLN A 174 12.80 -2.84 9.24
C GLN A 174 13.66 -1.58 9.39
N VAL A 175 13.04 -0.39 9.34
CA VAL A 175 13.72 0.90 9.54
C VAL A 175 14.29 1.00 10.95
N ARG A 176 13.47 0.73 11.98
CA ARG A 176 13.89 0.76 13.39
C ARG A 176 15.10 -0.14 13.64
N ASP A 177 15.04 -1.39 13.19
CA ASP A 177 16.08 -2.37 13.48
C ASP A 177 17.38 -2.06 12.71
N THR A 178 17.26 -1.46 11.53
CA THR A 178 18.41 -0.94 10.76
C THR A 178 19.05 0.26 11.48
N CYS A 179 18.25 1.22 11.97
CA CYS A 179 18.76 2.35 12.74
C CYS A 179 19.47 1.89 14.03
N LYS A 180 18.90 0.92 14.76
CA LYS A 180 19.56 0.33 15.94
C LYS A 180 20.90 -0.31 15.58
N ALA A 181 20.96 -1.07 14.49
CA ALA A 181 22.21 -1.68 14.03
C ALA A 181 23.29 -0.62 13.72
N LEU A 182 22.91 0.49 13.08
CA LEU A 182 23.82 1.60 12.79
C LEU A 182 24.32 2.28 14.07
N MET A 183 23.43 2.50 15.04
CA MET A 183 23.79 3.11 16.33
C MET A 183 24.79 2.25 17.13
N GLU A 184 24.59 0.93 17.16
CA GLU A 184 25.55 0.00 17.81
C GLU A 184 26.95 0.09 17.20
N LEU A 185 27.05 0.48 15.93
CA LEU A 185 28.31 0.67 15.22
C LEU A 185 28.80 2.13 15.22
N GLN A 186 28.14 3.02 16.00
CA GLN A 186 28.44 4.45 16.10
C GLN A 186 28.32 5.19 14.76
N MET A 187 27.37 4.75 13.92
CA MET A 187 27.11 5.30 12.58
C MET A 187 25.86 6.17 12.60
N ASP A 188 25.90 7.26 13.38
CA ASP A 188 24.71 8.06 13.69
C ASP A 188 24.18 8.86 12.48
N GLU A 189 25.06 9.35 11.61
CA GLU A 189 24.69 10.10 10.40
C GLU A 189 23.78 9.30 9.43
N PRO A 190 24.18 8.10 8.95
CA PRO A 190 23.30 7.30 8.10
C PRO A 190 22.03 6.85 8.84
N ALA A 191 22.09 6.63 10.16
CA ALA A 191 20.93 6.27 10.95
C ALA A 191 19.91 7.41 11.03
N SER A 192 20.37 8.63 11.30
CA SER A 192 19.54 9.85 11.33
C SER A 192 18.97 10.16 9.95
N SER A 193 19.76 10.00 8.88
CA SER A 193 19.32 10.21 7.50
C SER A 193 18.16 9.28 7.11
N LEU A 194 18.31 7.96 7.35
CA LEU A 194 17.26 6.99 7.08
C LEU A 194 16.00 7.26 7.92
N GLN A 195 16.16 7.54 9.22
CA GLN A 195 15.05 7.86 10.11
C GLN A 195 14.28 9.11 9.65
N LYS A 196 14.98 10.18 9.27
CA LYS A 196 14.36 11.42 8.78
C LYS A 196 13.59 11.19 7.48
N GLN A 197 14.17 10.47 6.53
CA GLN A 197 13.50 10.14 5.27
C GLN A 197 12.21 9.35 5.52
N TYR A 198 12.26 8.33 6.37
CA TYR A 198 11.09 7.54 6.69
C TYR A 198 10.02 8.34 7.46
N ALA A 199 10.42 9.22 8.39
CA ALA A 199 9.50 10.13 9.06
C ALA A 199 8.80 11.08 8.09
N GLN A 200 9.54 11.67 7.15
CA GLN A 200 8.98 12.51 6.09
C GLN A 200 7.96 11.75 5.25
N MET A 201 8.26 10.50 4.91
CA MET A 201 7.33 9.64 4.17
C MET A 201 6.04 9.38 4.97
N LEU A 202 6.12 9.06 6.26
CA LEU A 202 4.92 8.86 7.08
C LEU A 202 4.06 10.12 7.18
N THR A 203 4.68 11.30 7.34
CA THR A 203 3.97 12.59 7.33
C THR A 203 3.28 12.81 5.99
N LEU A 204 3.98 12.59 4.86
CA LEU A 204 3.40 12.69 3.52
C LEU A 204 2.16 11.81 3.35
N LEU A 205 2.20 10.56 3.85
CA LEU A 205 1.07 9.66 3.80
C LEU A 205 -0.12 10.22 4.60
N GLN A 206 0.11 10.60 5.86
CA GLN A 206 -0.94 11.12 6.75
C GLN A 206 -1.59 12.39 6.19
N ASP A 207 -0.80 13.34 5.72
CA ASP A 207 -1.29 14.60 5.14
C ASP A 207 -2.09 14.38 3.85
N SER A 208 -1.86 13.26 3.17
CA SER A 208 -2.56 12.90 1.94
C SER A 208 -3.90 12.21 2.17
N PHE A 209 -4.19 11.76 3.40
CA PHE A 209 -5.37 10.93 3.67
C PHE A 209 -6.70 11.63 3.38
N ASP A 210 -6.86 12.88 3.81
CA ASP A 210 -8.07 13.67 3.54
C ASP A 210 -8.25 13.97 2.06
N THR A 211 -7.15 14.07 1.31
CA THR A 211 -7.20 14.26 -0.13
C THR A 211 -7.61 12.98 -0.84
N ILE A 212 -7.17 11.80 -0.38
CA ILE A 212 -7.41 10.53 -1.06
C ILE A 212 -8.76 9.91 -0.66
N TRP A 213 -9.13 9.90 0.62
CA TRP A 213 -10.36 9.28 1.11
C TRP A 213 -11.40 10.34 1.48
N THR A 214 -12.36 10.56 0.59
CA THR A 214 -13.42 11.56 0.77
C THR A 214 -14.64 10.98 1.48
N GLU A 215 -15.48 11.84 2.06
CA GLU A 215 -16.70 11.43 2.78
C GLU A 215 -17.68 10.62 1.90
N GLU A 216 -17.74 10.92 0.61
CA GLU A 216 -18.56 10.23 -0.39
C GLU A 216 -18.23 8.73 -0.51
N MET A 217 -16.99 8.33 -0.19
CA MET A 217 -16.59 6.92 -0.21
C MET A 217 -17.10 6.14 1.00
N ALA A 218 -17.31 6.83 2.12
CA ALA A 218 -17.73 6.21 3.38
C ALA A 218 -19.25 5.97 3.46
N SER A 219 -20.06 6.76 2.72
CA SER A 219 -21.53 6.75 2.83
C SER A 219 -22.23 5.52 2.23
N VAL A 220 -21.49 4.66 1.50
CA VAL A 220 -21.97 3.45 0.79
C VAL A 220 -22.73 2.45 1.69
N HIS A 221 -22.56 2.54 3.01
CA HIS A 221 -23.19 1.63 3.99
C HIS A 221 -24.65 1.95 4.34
N THR A 222 -25.19 3.09 3.95
CA THR A 222 -26.54 3.51 4.35
C THR A 222 -27.59 3.24 3.26
N MET A 223 -28.07 2.00 3.11
CA MET A 223 -29.13 1.70 2.14
C MET A 223 -30.31 0.94 2.75
N GLN A 224 -31.33 1.72 3.12
CA GLN A 224 -32.71 1.50 2.66
C GLN A 224 -33.13 2.76 1.88
N TYR A 225 -32.86 2.80 0.58
CA TYR A 225 -33.29 3.90 -0.27
C TYR A 225 -34.76 3.72 -0.65
N LYS A 226 -35.61 4.68 -0.28
CA LYS A 226 -36.93 4.88 -0.89
C LYS A 226 -36.83 6.12 -1.77
N PRO A 227 -37.03 6.01 -3.09
CA PRO A 227 -36.91 7.17 -3.98
C PRO A 227 -37.88 8.27 -3.52
N SER A 228 -37.30 9.42 -3.17
CA SER A 228 -38.01 10.63 -2.75
C SER A 228 -37.84 11.70 -3.83
N PRO A 229 -38.79 12.63 -4.02
CA PRO A 229 -38.65 13.75 -4.96
C PRO A 229 -37.41 14.63 -4.75
N THR A 230 -36.70 14.50 -3.62
CA THR A 230 -35.45 15.22 -3.28
C THR A 230 -34.18 14.36 -3.44
N THR A 231 -34.23 13.25 -4.19
CA THR A 231 -33.08 12.35 -4.35
C THR A 231 -31.98 13.03 -5.16
N ASP A 232 -30.77 13.14 -4.59
CA ASP A 232 -29.57 13.54 -5.32
C ASP A 232 -29.00 12.33 -6.08
N TYR A 233 -29.27 12.28 -7.39
CA TYR A 233 -28.80 11.21 -8.26
C TYR A 233 -27.27 11.20 -8.42
N THR A 234 -26.60 12.33 -8.19
CA THR A 234 -25.14 12.44 -8.27
C THR A 234 -24.48 11.69 -7.12
N GLN A 235 -24.99 11.93 -5.91
CA GLN A 235 -24.54 11.23 -4.71
C GLN A 235 -24.76 9.72 -4.85
N LEU A 236 -25.91 9.31 -5.37
CA LEU A 236 -26.23 7.91 -5.60
C LEU A 236 -25.26 7.23 -6.58
N GLN A 237 -24.86 7.92 -7.64
CA GLN A 237 -23.91 7.39 -8.63
C GLN A 237 -22.51 7.22 -8.01
N ASN A 238 -22.05 8.21 -7.24
CA ASN A 238 -20.75 8.13 -6.55
C ASN A 238 -20.72 6.98 -5.53
N GLU A 239 -21.81 6.77 -4.78
CA GLU A 239 -21.93 5.65 -3.85
C GLU A 239 -21.85 4.28 -4.56
N GLN A 240 -22.55 4.12 -5.68
CA GLN A 240 -22.48 2.88 -6.47
C GLN A 240 -21.08 2.65 -7.03
N ARG A 241 -20.42 3.71 -7.48
CA ARG A 241 -19.06 3.68 -8.01
C ARG A 241 -18.04 3.23 -6.96
N TYR A 242 -18.03 3.86 -5.77
CA TYR A 242 -17.12 3.48 -4.69
C TYR A 242 -17.50 2.14 -4.02
N ALA A 243 -18.70 1.62 -4.25
CA ALA A 243 -19.06 0.26 -3.85
C ALA A 243 -18.22 -0.83 -4.54
N LEU A 244 -17.55 -0.51 -5.66
CA LEU A 244 -16.62 -1.41 -6.35
C LEU A 244 -15.32 -1.64 -5.57
N LEU A 245 -14.92 -0.71 -4.70
CA LEU A 245 -13.79 -0.90 -3.78
C LEU A 245 -14.16 -1.90 -2.69
N ALA A 246 -13.17 -2.65 -2.21
CA ALA A 246 -13.32 -3.46 -1.01
C ALA A 246 -13.65 -2.56 0.19
N PRO A 247 -14.54 -2.97 1.13
CA PRO A 247 -15.02 -2.11 2.21
C PRO A 247 -13.90 -1.42 3.01
N GLN A 248 -12.82 -2.14 3.31
CA GLN A 248 -11.68 -1.61 4.06
C GLN A 248 -10.91 -0.51 3.31
N LYS A 249 -10.95 -0.50 1.97
CA LYS A 249 -10.23 0.48 1.13
C LYS A 249 -10.99 1.77 0.90
N ARG A 250 -12.24 1.85 1.35
CA ARG A 250 -13.09 3.05 1.27
C ARG A 250 -12.86 4.02 2.41
N PHE A 251 -12.22 3.55 3.47
CA PHE A 251 -11.89 4.34 4.64
C PHE A 251 -10.39 4.64 4.64
N LYS A 252 -10.02 5.73 5.31
CA LYS A 252 -8.62 6.04 5.60
C LYS A 252 -7.96 4.81 6.23
N PRO A 253 -6.78 4.39 5.75
CA PRO A 253 -6.05 3.28 6.33
C PRO A 253 -5.80 3.54 7.82
N GLN A 254 -6.08 2.53 8.66
CA GLN A 254 -5.68 2.57 10.06
C GLN A 254 -4.19 2.24 10.14
N ILE A 255 -3.38 3.25 10.41
CA ILE A 255 -1.93 3.11 10.59
C ILE A 255 -1.65 2.88 12.06
N ASP A 256 -1.16 1.69 12.40
CA ASP A 256 -0.59 1.41 13.71
C ASP A 256 0.89 1.84 13.72
N ILE A 257 1.16 3.03 14.27
CA ILE A 257 2.53 3.51 14.43
C ILE A 257 3.14 2.90 15.68
N ILE A 258 4.19 2.11 15.50
CA ILE A 258 4.97 1.52 16.59
C ILE A 258 6.01 2.53 17.09
N ASP A 259 6.63 2.28 18.25
CA ASP A 259 7.80 3.04 18.69
C ASP A 259 9.04 2.66 17.85
N TRP A 260 9.10 3.20 16.64
CA TRP A 260 10.14 2.93 15.65
C TRP A 260 11.27 3.96 15.68
N MET A 261 11.00 5.18 16.16
CA MET A 261 11.94 6.29 16.15
C MET A 261 12.93 6.20 17.31
N CYS A 262 14.22 6.25 17.01
CA CYS A 262 15.27 6.36 18.02
C CYS A 262 15.42 7.83 18.44
N LYS A 263 14.92 8.17 19.63
CA LYS A 263 14.92 9.56 20.17
C LYS A 263 16.31 10.19 20.27
N ILE A 264 17.36 9.37 20.36
CA ILE A 264 18.75 9.83 20.44
C ILE A 264 19.23 10.40 19.09
N LEU A 265 18.59 9.99 17.99
CA LEU A 265 18.89 10.46 16.62
C LEU A 265 18.02 11.63 16.16
N ALA A 266 17.13 12.12 17.03
CA ALA A 266 16.15 13.17 16.75
C ALA A 266 16.76 14.58 16.78
#